data_AF-A0A5Q0HFJ8-F1
#
_entry.id   AF-A0A5Q0HFJ8-F1
#
_cell.length_a   1.000
_cell.length_b   1.000
_cell.length_c   1.000
_cell.angle_alpha   90.00
_cell.angle_beta   90.00
_cell.angle_gamma   90.00
#
_symmetry.space_group_name_H-M   'P 1'
#
loop_
_entity.id
_entity.type
_entity.pdbx_description
1 polymer ?
#
loop_
_entity_poly.entity_id
_entity_poly.type
_entity_poly.pdbx_seq_one_letter_code
_entity_poly.pdbx_strand_id
1 'polypeptide(L)' 'MGVTEIAAAWRVPPGTVYWLAKTHGWRRHRDGRKVFYEREDVLRTMATREGAA' A
#
# COMPACT_ATOMS: atom_id res chain seq x y z
N MET A 1 4.18 6.06 2.76
CA MET A 1 4.30 5.73 1.32
C MET A 1 3.04 6.16 0.58
N GLY A 2 3.19 6.90 -0.51
CA GLY A 2 2.06 7.33 -1.33
C GLY A 2 1.56 6.20 -2.24
N VAL A 3 0.28 6.26 -2.67
CA VAL A 3 -0.30 5.24 -3.56
C VAL A 3 0.52 5.03 -4.84
N THR A 4 1.03 6.11 -5.44
CA THR A 4 1.82 6.08 -6.67
C THR A 4 3.18 5.41 -6.46
N GLU A 5 3.80 5.62 -5.30
CA GLU A 5 5.08 5.02 -4.93
C GLU A 5 4.94 3.50 -4.75
N ILE A 6 3.87 3.07 -4.08
CA ILE A 6 3.57 1.65 -3.87
C ILE A 6 3.21 0.97 -5.19
N ALA A 7 2.40 1.62 -6.02
CA ALA A 7 2.03 1.12 -7.34
C ALA A 7 3.26 0.90 -8.23
N ALA A 8 4.21 1.85 -8.22
CA ALA A 8 5.45 1.74 -8.98
C ALA A 8 6.38 0.65 -8.43
N ALA A 9 6.58 0.60 -7.11
CA ALA A 9 7.52 -0.33 -6.47
C ALA A 9 7.13 -1.82 -6.68
N TRP A 10 5.84 -2.15 -6.63
CA TRP A 10 5.35 -3.52 -6.81
C TRP A 10 4.70 -3.79 -8.17
N ARG A 11 4.77 -2.82 -9.09
CA ARG A 11 4.14 -2.88 -10.43
C ARG A 11 2.66 -3.28 -10.38
N VAL A 12 1.92 -2.77 -9.39
CA VAL A 12 0.48 -3.03 -9.22
C VAL A 12 -0.36 -1.80 -9.57
N PRO A 13 -1.59 -1.98 -10.07
CA PRO A 13 -2.50 -0.86 -10.30
C PRO A 13 -2.79 -0.07 -9.00
N PRO A 14 -2.96 1.26 -9.05
CA PRO A 14 -3.35 2.06 -7.89
C PRO A 14 -4.65 1.57 -7.23
N GLY A 15 -5.59 1.06 -8.03
CA GLY A 15 -6.82 0.43 -7.53
C GLY A 15 -6.56 -0.79 -6.64
N THR A 16 -5.56 -1.60 -6.97
CA THR A 16 -5.12 -2.72 -6.13
C THR A 16 -4.51 -2.24 -4.83
N VAL A 17 -3.75 -1.13 -4.85
CA VAL A 17 -3.22 -0.53 -3.62
C VAL A 17 -4.36 -0.06 -2.70
N TYR A 18 -5.38 0.60 -3.23
CA TYR A 18 -6.55 0.97 -2.44
C TYR A 18 -7.32 -0.24 -1.89
N TRP A 19 -7.45 -1.29 -2.70
CA TRP A 19 -8.07 -2.54 -2.27
C TRP A 19 -7.28 -3.21 -1.15
N LEU A 20 -5.96 -3.33 -1.29
CA LEU A 20 -5.07 -3.88 -0.26
C LEU A 20 -5.12 -3.05 1.02
N ALA A 21 -5.08 -1.73 0.90
CA ALA A 21 -5.19 -0.82 2.04
C ALA A 21 -6.50 -1.00 2.79
N LYS A 22 -7.61 -1.22 2.07
CA LYS A 22 -8.93 -1.48 2.67
C LYS A 22 -9.01 -2.88 3.29
N THR A 23 -8.56 -3.90 2.57
CA THR A 23 -8.63 -5.31 2.99
C THR A 23 -7.76 -5.59 4.21
N HIS A 24 -6.55 -5.04 4.25
CA HIS A 24 -5.61 -5.23 5.36
C HIS A 24 -5.66 -4.11 6.41
N GLY A 25 -6.55 -3.12 6.24
CA GLY A 25 -6.71 -2.03 7.19
C GLY A 25 -5.44 -1.20 7.38
N TRP A 26 -4.72 -0.88 6.31
CA TRP A 26 -3.47 -0.13 6.39
C TRP A 26 -3.67 1.21 7.10
N ARG A 27 -2.78 1.53 8.04
CA ARG A 27 -2.78 2.85 8.67
C ARG A 27 -2.44 3.88 7.61
N ARG A 28 -3.28 4.93 7.55
CA ARG A 28 -3.13 6.04 6.62
C ARG A 28 -3.06 7.34 7.40
N HIS A 29 -2.09 8.17 7.05
CA HIS A 29 -2.02 9.55 7.50
C HIS A 29 -2.26 10.48 6.32
N ARG A 30 -2.91 11.59 6.59
CA ARG A 30 -3.17 12.63 5.59
C ARG A 30 -2.22 13.78 5.87
N ASP A 31 -1.41 14.11 4.87
CA ASP A 31 -0.55 15.28 4.89
C ASP A 31 -1.03 16.22 3.77
N GLY A 32 -1.78 17.25 4.19
CA GLY A 32 -2.50 18.17 3.30
C GLY A 32 -3.49 17.46 2.36
N ARG A 33 -3.19 17.50 1.05
CA ARG A 33 -4.00 16.86 0.00
C ARG A 33 -3.56 15.42 -0.32
N LYS A 34 -2.43 14.97 0.21
CA LYS A 34 -1.88 13.65 -0.08
C LYS A 34 -2.21 12.68 1.06
N VAL A 35 -2.55 11.46 0.69
CA VAL A 35 -2.74 10.35 1.62
C VAL A 35 -1.52 9.45 1.51
N PHE A 36 -0.94 9.15 2.67
CA PHE A 36 0.22 8.30 2.80
C PHE A 36 -0.14 7.12 3.71
N TYR A 37 0.33 5.94 3.33
CA TYR A 37 0.19 4.72 4.10
C TYR A 37 1.45 4.44 4.91
N GLU A 38 1.29 3.80 6.06
CA GLU A 38 2.43 3.34 6.84
C GLU A 38 3.26 2.32 6.08
N ARG A 39 4.57 2.54 6.05
CA ARG A 39 5.50 1.69 5.30
C ARG A 39 5.45 0.25 5.80
N GLU A 40 5.36 0.05 7.11
CA GLU A 40 5.33 -1.28 7.73
C GLU A 40 4.11 -2.09 7.29
N ASP A 41 2.93 -1.48 7.22
CA ASP A 41 1.70 -2.16 6.82
C ASP A 41 1.76 -2.56 5.33
N VAL A 42 2.27 -1.66 4.48
CA VAL A 42 2.51 -1.92 3.05
C VAL A 42 3.49 -3.08 2.88
N LEU A 43 4.65 -3.01 3.53
CA LEU A 43 5.70 -4.02 3.42
C LEU A 43 5.22 -5.37 3.94
N ARG A 44 4.52 -5.41 5.08
CA ARG A 44 3.97 -6.65 5.65
C ARG A 44 3.01 -7.31 4.67
N THR A 45 2.04 -6.58 4.15
CA THR A 45 1.06 -7.12 3.19
C THR A 45 1.73 -7.57 1.89
N MET A 46 2.66 -6.78 1.35
CA MET A 46 3.35 -7.12 0.11
C MET A 46 4.30 -8.31 0.29
N ALA A 47 5.03 -8.40 1.41
CA ALA A 47 5.87 -9.55 1.73
C ALA A 47 5.05 -10.83 1.89
N THR A 48 3.88 -10.77 2.55
CA THR A 48 2.95 -11.92 2.61
C THR A 48 2.47 -12.34 1.21
N ARG A 49 2.25 -11.38 0.31
CA ARG A 49 1.83 -11.65 -1.07
C ARG A 49 2.96 -12.28 -1.91
N GLU A 50 4.20 -11.85 -1.73
CA GLU A 50 5.36 -12.41 -2.43
C GLU A 50 5.78 -13.79 -1.88
N GLY A 51 5.60 -14.02 -0.57
CA GLY A 51 5.84 -15.33 0.05
C GLY A 51 4.73 -16.37 -0.19
N ALA A 52 3.62 -15.97 -0.82
CA ALA A 52 2.54 -16.86 -1.25
C ALA A 52 2.68 -17.34 -2.70
N ALA A 53 3.83 -17.07 -3.34
CA ALA A 53 4.18 -17.50 -4.70
C ALA A 53 4.94 -18.83 -4.71
#